data_AF-A0A6M4FVV1-F1
#
_entry.id   AF-A0A6M4FVV1-F1
#
_cell.length_a   1.000
_cell.length_b   1.000
_cell.length_c   1.000
_cell.angle_alpha   90.00
_cell.angle_beta   90.00
_cell.angle_gamma   90.00
#
_symmetry.space_group_name_H-M   'P 1'
#
loop_
_entity.id
_entity.type
_entity.pdbx_description
1 polymer ?
#
loop_
_entity_poly.entity_id
_entity_poly.type
_entity_poly.pdbx_seq_one_letter_code
_entity_poly.pdbx_strand_id
1 'polypeptide(L)'
;MGEPAATIALLAVPETTASTLYGMYDLFGATGRDWELLVHGRSGPSLLNPCIVSRDGQGFRTANGAWIQPDGALADLPAPVAICIPDLLVAPEEPLTERSFKRRFKQATGMTPMDYVHTLRLEEAKQMLESGDAPIDEVAEQVGYADPSFFRALFRRRVGLTPSHYRRRFRGMRLRLQ
;
A
#
# COMPACT_ATOMS: atom_id res chain seq x y z
N MET A 1 2.87 20.46 16.90
CA MET A 1 3.67 19.77 15.86
C MET A 1 2.73 18.76 15.24
N GLY A 2 2.21 19.02 14.03
CA GLY A 2 1.19 18.18 13.41
C GLY A 2 1.76 16.81 13.06
N GLU A 3 0.96 15.75 13.19
CA GLU A 3 1.36 14.42 12.74
C GLU A 3 1.70 14.46 11.23
N PRO A 4 2.74 13.73 10.78
CA PRO A 4 3.08 13.66 9.37
C PRO A 4 1.93 13.02 8.58
N ALA A 5 1.63 13.59 7.40
CA ALA A 5 0.58 13.08 6.53
C ALA A 5 0.86 11.62 6.13
N ALA A 6 -0.14 10.76 6.27
CA ALA A 6 0.03 9.34 5.97
C ALA A 6 0.11 9.13 4.45
N THR A 7 1.10 8.35 3.99
CA THR A 7 1.35 8.17 2.54
C THR A 7 0.42 7.12 1.94
N ILE A 8 -0.30 7.48 0.88
CA ILE A 8 -1.13 6.55 0.09
C ILE A 8 -0.48 6.34 -1.28
N ALA A 9 -0.27 5.08 -1.65
CA ALA A 9 0.23 4.72 -2.97
C ALA A 9 -0.93 4.50 -3.94
N LEU A 10 -1.00 5.29 -5.00
CA LEU A 10 -1.91 5.09 -6.13
C LEU A 10 -1.19 4.24 -7.18
N LEU A 11 -1.47 2.94 -7.19
CA LEU A 11 -0.85 2.03 -8.14
C LEU A 11 -1.49 2.19 -9.51
N ALA A 12 -0.75 2.80 -10.42
CA ALA A 12 -1.15 2.99 -11.80
C ALA A 12 -0.57 1.88 -12.69
N VAL A 13 -1.42 1.36 -13.58
CA VAL A 13 -1.09 0.29 -14.54
C VAL A 13 -1.56 0.70 -15.94
N PRO A 14 -1.09 0.07 -17.02
CA PRO A 14 -1.55 0.42 -18.38
C PRO A 14 -3.07 0.37 -18.55
N GLU A 15 -3.78 -0.45 -17.78
CA GLU A 15 -5.24 -0.54 -17.75
C GLU A 15 -5.92 0.55 -16.91
N THR A 16 -5.19 1.37 -16.17
CA THR A 16 -5.73 2.50 -15.40
C THR A 16 -6.21 3.59 -16.35
N THR A 17 -7.26 4.32 -15.96
CA THR A 17 -7.67 5.55 -16.67
C THR A 17 -7.05 6.77 -15.99
N ALA A 18 -6.43 7.67 -16.75
CA ALA A 18 -5.79 8.87 -16.18
C ALA A 18 -6.76 9.74 -15.36
N SER A 19 -8.02 9.86 -15.78
CA SER A 19 -9.03 10.63 -15.04
C SER A 19 -9.33 10.04 -13.66
N THR A 20 -9.43 8.72 -13.55
CA THR A 20 -9.68 8.04 -12.26
C THR A 20 -8.47 8.17 -11.35
N LEU A 21 -7.26 7.99 -11.91
CA LEU A 21 -6.01 8.11 -11.18
C LEU A 21 -5.83 9.51 -10.58
N TYR A 22 -5.92 10.56 -11.40
CA TYR A 22 -5.77 11.94 -10.92
C TYR A 22 -6.95 12.38 -10.06
N GLY A 23 -8.17 11.92 -10.34
CA GLY A 23 -9.31 12.16 -9.46
C GLY A 23 -9.09 11.61 -8.05
N MET A 24 -8.53 10.40 -7.91
CA MET A 24 -8.16 9.84 -6.61
C MET A 24 -6.99 10.58 -5.96
N TYR A 25 -6.01 11.03 -6.74
CA TYR A 25 -4.90 11.86 -6.26
C TYR A 25 -5.42 13.15 -5.62
N ASP A 26 -6.28 13.87 -6.32
CA ASP A 26 -6.87 15.11 -5.82
C ASP A 26 -7.73 14.85 -4.58
N LEU A 27 -8.58 13.81 -4.64
CA LEU A 27 -9.47 13.44 -3.54
C LEU A 27 -8.70 13.12 -2.25
N PHE A 28 -7.65 12.29 -2.31
CA PHE A 28 -6.88 11.98 -1.11
C PHE A 28 -6.09 13.19 -0.62
N GLY A 29 -5.48 13.98 -1.52
CA GLY A 29 -4.76 15.19 -1.15
C GLY A 29 -5.64 16.24 -0.47
N ALA A 30 -6.92 16.30 -0.81
CA ALA A 30 -7.92 17.20 -0.21
C ALA A 30 -8.31 16.83 1.23
N THR A 31 -8.01 15.60 1.68
CA THR A 31 -8.48 15.09 2.97
C THR A 31 -7.93 15.93 4.14
N GLY A 32 -8.84 16.49 4.94
CA GLY A 32 -8.55 17.40 6.06
C GLY A 32 -8.22 18.85 5.66
N ARG A 33 -7.93 19.10 4.38
CA ARG A 33 -7.55 20.42 3.86
C ARG A 33 -8.75 21.24 3.40
N ASP A 34 -9.56 20.65 2.53
CA ASP A 34 -10.50 21.40 1.70
C ASP A 34 -11.81 21.72 2.45
N TRP A 35 -12.25 20.84 3.36
CA TRP A 35 -13.42 21.13 4.22
C TRP A 35 -13.18 22.32 5.14
N GLU A 36 -12.02 22.39 5.79
CA GLU A 36 -11.61 23.54 6.61
C GLU A 36 -11.55 24.83 5.79
N LEU A 37 -11.06 24.75 4.55
CA LEU A 37 -11.03 25.89 3.65
C LEU A 37 -12.45 26.37 3.31
N LEU A 38 -13.36 25.45 2.99
CA LEU A 38 -14.74 25.76 2.58
C LEU A 38 -15.58 26.32 3.74
N VAL A 39 -15.42 25.78 4.96
CA VAL A 39 -16.27 26.15 6.10
C VAL A 39 -15.66 27.28 6.94
N HIS A 40 -14.34 27.30 7.08
CA HIS A 40 -13.64 28.19 8.01
C HIS A 40 -12.71 29.19 7.31
N GLY A 41 -12.64 29.17 5.97
CA GLY A 41 -11.86 30.11 5.16
C GLY A 41 -10.34 29.95 5.33
N ARG A 42 -9.88 28.84 5.91
CA ARG A 42 -8.48 28.55 6.19
C ARG A 42 -8.15 27.14 5.73
N SER A 43 -7.07 26.96 5.00
CA SER A 43 -6.63 25.62 4.59
C SER A 43 -6.27 24.80 5.83
N GLY A 44 -6.95 23.66 6.02
CA GLY A 44 -6.56 22.68 7.02
C GLY A 44 -5.27 21.93 6.62
N PRO A 45 -4.67 21.15 7.53
CA PRO A 45 -3.56 20.27 7.19
C PRO A 45 -4.04 19.14 6.27
N SER A 46 -3.20 18.77 5.31
CA SER A 46 -3.44 17.57 4.50
C SER A 46 -3.10 16.35 5.34
N LEU A 47 -4.08 15.47 5.54
CA LEU A 47 -3.89 14.27 6.37
C LEU A 47 -3.28 13.10 5.59
N LEU A 48 -3.36 13.15 4.26
CA LEU A 48 -2.90 12.11 3.36
C LEU A 48 -1.96 12.71 2.31
N ASN A 49 -0.90 11.97 2.00
CA ASN A 49 0.04 12.30 0.94
C ASN A 49 -0.06 11.25 -0.17
N PRO A 50 -0.88 11.46 -1.21
CA PRO A 50 -0.97 10.53 -2.32
C PRO A 50 0.29 10.60 -3.19
N CYS A 51 0.76 9.45 -3.65
CA CYS A 51 1.84 9.33 -4.64
C CYS A 51 1.42 8.35 -5.73
N ILE A 52 1.67 8.68 -6.99
CA ILE A 52 1.41 7.81 -8.13
C ILE A 52 2.62 6.90 -8.30
N VAL A 53 2.41 5.59 -8.21
CA VAL A 53 3.48 4.61 -8.42
C VAL A 53 3.13 3.62 -9.50
N SER A 54 4.16 3.12 -10.19
CA SER A 54 4.04 1.94 -11.04
C SER A 54 4.83 0.78 -10.43
N ARG A 55 4.76 -0.39 -11.04
CA ARG A 55 5.50 -1.56 -10.57
C ARG A 55 7.01 -1.32 -10.50
N ASP A 56 7.56 -0.67 -11.51
CA ASP A 56 9.00 -0.52 -11.76
C ASP A 56 9.46 0.94 -11.82
N GLY A 57 8.56 1.88 -11.54
CA GLY A 57 8.81 3.33 -11.58
C GLY A 57 8.90 3.90 -13.00
N GLN A 58 8.74 3.08 -14.04
CA GLN A 58 8.81 3.55 -15.43
C GLN A 58 7.51 4.22 -15.86
N GLY A 59 7.63 5.22 -16.73
CA GLY A 59 6.48 5.86 -17.39
C GLY A 59 5.84 4.96 -18.44
N PHE A 60 4.52 5.10 -18.62
CA PHE A 60 3.74 4.26 -19.53
C PHE A 60 2.48 4.98 -20.05
N ARG A 61 1.82 4.39 -21.05
CA ARG A 61 0.52 4.85 -21.55
C ARG A 61 -0.64 4.11 -20.87
N THR A 62 -1.61 4.87 -20.38
CA THR A 62 -2.87 4.38 -19.79
C THR A 62 -3.84 3.86 -20.84
N ALA A 63 -4.97 3.31 -20.39
CA ALA A 63 -5.97 2.68 -21.26
C ALA A 63 -6.61 3.69 -22.22
N ASN A 64 -6.74 4.94 -21.80
CA ASN A 64 -7.20 6.06 -22.63
C ASN A 64 -6.06 6.77 -23.40
N GLY A 65 -4.86 6.18 -23.43
CA GLY A 65 -3.71 6.65 -24.22
C GLY A 65 -2.90 7.80 -23.60
N ALA A 66 -3.31 8.32 -22.45
CA ALA A 66 -2.57 9.35 -21.73
C ALA A 66 -1.21 8.82 -21.23
N TRP A 67 -0.19 9.67 -21.24
CA TRP A 67 1.11 9.33 -20.67
C TRP A 67 1.09 9.62 -19.17
N ILE A 68 1.55 8.67 -18.37
CA ILE A 68 1.75 8.84 -16.93
C ILE A 68 3.24 8.67 -16.63
N GLN A 69 3.79 9.64 -15.90
CA GLN A 69 5.08 9.54 -15.26
C GLN A 69 4.86 9.30 -13.76
N PRO A 70 5.11 8.08 -13.25
CA PRO A 70 5.00 7.79 -11.82
C PRO A 70 6.07 8.53 -11.01
N ASP A 71 5.79 8.76 -9.73
CA ASP A 71 6.71 9.30 -8.74
C ASP A 71 7.82 8.29 -8.38
N GLY A 72 7.57 6.99 -8.57
CA GLY A 72 8.54 5.93 -8.33
C GLY A 72 7.97 4.53 -8.48
N ALA A 73 8.80 3.54 -8.13
CA ALA A 73 8.38 2.15 -8.06
C ALA A 73 7.67 1.86 -6.74
N LEU A 74 6.63 1.03 -6.80
CA LEU A 74 5.88 0.57 -5.64
C LEU A 74 6.78 -0.10 -4.59
N ALA A 75 7.83 -0.82 -5.02
CA ALA A 75 8.77 -1.49 -4.13
C ALA A 75 9.70 -0.53 -3.36
N ASP A 76 9.87 0.69 -3.85
CA ASP A 76 10.76 1.70 -3.27
C ASP A 76 10.05 2.59 -2.25
N LEU A 77 8.72 2.45 -2.12
CA LEU A 77 7.97 3.21 -1.15
C LEU A 77 8.28 2.75 0.28
N PRO A 78 8.60 3.67 1.20
CA PRO A 78 8.54 3.35 2.63
C PRO A 78 7.10 2.94 2.94
N ALA A 79 6.91 1.75 3.55
CA ALA A 79 5.63 1.03 3.58
C ALA A 79 4.41 1.97 3.65
N PRO A 80 3.65 2.10 2.55
CA PRO A 80 2.52 3.03 2.51
C PRO A 80 1.43 2.52 3.44
N VAL A 81 0.69 3.43 4.08
CA VAL A 81 -0.44 3.04 4.95
C VAL A 81 -1.57 2.39 4.18
N ALA A 82 -1.66 2.63 2.87
CA ALA A 82 -2.59 1.94 1.97
C ALA A 82 -2.09 1.97 0.52
N ILE A 83 -2.46 0.93 -0.25
CA ILE A 83 -2.36 0.94 -1.71
C ILE A 83 -3.76 0.99 -2.29
N CYS A 84 -4.00 1.98 -3.15
CA CYS A 84 -5.22 2.13 -3.92
C CYS A 84 -4.96 1.73 -5.37
N ILE A 85 -5.85 0.91 -5.93
CA ILE A 85 -5.93 0.64 -7.37
C ILE A 85 -7.18 1.40 -7.85
N PRO A 86 -7.01 2.57 -8.50
CA PRO A 86 -8.13 3.47 -8.79
C PRO A 86 -9.19 2.82 -9.67
N ASP A 87 -8.73 2.14 -10.72
CA ASP A 87 -9.53 1.34 -11.62
C ASP A 87 -8.65 0.32 -12.37
N LEU A 88 -9.34 -0.60 -13.04
CA LEU A 88 -8.76 -1.53 -13.99
C LEU A 88 -9.72 -1.59 -15.17
N LEU A 89 -9.45 -0.84 -16.24
CA LEU A 89 -10.33 -0.81 -17.40
C LEU A 89 -10.32 -2.17 -18.09
N VAL A 90 -11.51 -2.76 -18.21
CA VAL A 90 -11.72 -4.05 -18.87
C VAL A 90 -12.58 -3.83 -20.10
N ALA A 91 -12.29 -4.56 -21.18
CA ALA A 91 -13.11 -4.52 -22.37
C ALA A 91 -14.57 -4.89 -22.02
N PRO A 92 -15.58 -4.18 -22.55
CA PRO A 92 -16.98 -4.39 -22.17
C PRO A 92 -17.48 -5.83 -22.44
N GLU A 93 -16.84 -6.53 -23.38
CA GLU A 93 -17.15 -7.91 -23.79
C GLU A 93 -16.51 -8.98 -22.87
N GLU A 94 -15.62 -8.61 -21.95
CA GLU A 94 -14.85 -9.58 -21.14
C GLU A 94 -15.25 -9.50 -19.65
N PRO A 95 -15.98 -10.49 -19.11
CA PRO A 95 -16.35 -10.51 -17.70
C PRO A 95 -15.11 -10.53 -16.82
N LEU A 96 -15.13 -9.72 -15.76
CA LEU A 96 -14.06 -9.66 -14.76
C LEU A 96 -14.15 -10.88 -13.82
N THR A 97 -13.89 -12.06 -14.36
CA THR A 97 -13.81 -13.32 -13.61
C THR A 97 -12.61 -13.30 -12.67
N GLU A 98 -12.67 -14.08 -11.58
CA GLU A 98 -11.55 -14.24 -10.63
C GLU A 98 -10.21 -14.57 -11.33
N ARG A 99 -10.25 -15.43 -12.34
CA ARG A 99 -9.07 -15.78 -13.15
C ARG A 99 -8.52 -14.58 -13.92
N SER A 100 -9.40 -13.81 -14.56
CA SER A 100 -9.00 -12.62 -15.32
C SER A 100 -8.44 -11.52 -14.40
N PHE A 101 -9.02 -11.34 -13.21
CA PHE A 101 -8.53 -10.44 -12.18
C PHE A 101 -7.14 -10.86 -11.69
N LYS A 102 -6.98 -12.12 -11.26
CA LYS A 102 -5.69 -12.66 -10.80
C LYS A 102 -4.58 -12.50 -11.86
N ARG A 103 -4.90 -12.74 -13.14
CA ARG A 103 -3.96 -12.57 -14.27
C ARG A 103 -3.54 -11.12 -14.41
N ARG A 104 -4.50 -10.20 -14.51
CA ARG A 104 -4.23 -8.75 -14.69
C ARG A 104 -3.50 -8.17 -13.48
N PHE A 105 -3.94 -8.49 -12.26
CA PHE A 105 -3.27 -8.07 -11.03
C PHE A 105 -1.82 -8.57 -10.99
N LYS A 106 -1.55 -9.81 -11.41
CA LYS A 106 -0.17 -10.33 -11.49
C LYS A 106 0.65 -9.67 -12.57
N GLN A 107 0.07 -9.33 -13.71
CA GLN A 107 0.75 -8.54 -14.75
C GLN A 107 1.13 -7.16 -14.22
N ALA A 108 0.20 -6.51 -13.52
CA ALA A 108 0.39 -5.21 -12.88
C ALA A 108 1.44 -5.22 -11.75
N THR A 109 1.34 -6.16 -10.81
CA THR A 109 2.11 -6.12 -9.56
C THR A 109 3.28 -7.10 -9.50
N GLY A 110 3.35 -8.06 -10.42
CA GLY A 110 4.26 -9.22 -10.35
C GLY A 110 3.78 -10.33 -9.39
N MET A 111 2.77 -10.07 -8.55
CA MET A 111 2.29 -10.98 -7.51
C MET A 111 0.82 -11.36 -7.73
N THR A 112 0.37 -12.47 -7.14
CA THR A 112 -1.08 -12.71 -7.05
C THR A 112 -1.68 -11.73 -6.02
N PRO A 113 -2.98 -11.39 -6.11
CA PRO A 113 -3.62 -10.52 -5.11
C PRO A 113 -3.41 -11.01 -3.66
N MET A 114 -3.52 -12.32 -3.43
CA MET A 114 -3.31 -12.91 -2.11
C MET A 114 -1.84 -12.82 -1.67
N ASP A 115 -0.89 -13.11 -2.55
CA ASP A 115 0.54 -12.95 -2.23
C ASP A 115 0.90 -11.51 -1.89
N TYR A 116 0.28 -10.55 -2.59
CA TYR A 116 0.47 -9.13 -2.36
C TYR A 116 -0.05 -8.71 -0.98
N VAL A 117 -1.29 -9.09 -0.65
CA VAL A 117 -1.87 -8.86 0.69
C VAL A 117 -1.01 -9.49 1.78
N HIS A 118 -0.53 -10.73 1.58
CA HIS A 118 0.37 -11.37 2.52
C HIS A 118 1.68 -10.60 2.71
N THR A 119 2.26 -10.08 1.63
CA THR A 119 3.49 -9.29 1.68
C THR A 119 3.28 -8.01 2.49
N LEU A 120 2.23 -7.24 2.20
CA LEU A 120 1.92 -6.02 2.94
C LEU A 120 1.71 -6.28 4.44
N ARG A 121 0.89 -7.28 4.78
CA ARG A 121 0.62 -7.64 6.18
C ARG A 121 1.89 -8.07 6.92
N LEU A 122 2.83 -8.71 6.22
CA LEU A 122 4.11 -9.09 6.81
C LEU A 122 5.04 -7.88 7.01
N GLU A 123 5.06 -6.93 6.08
CA GLU A 123 5.83 -5.68 6.26
C GLU A 123 5.28 -4.88 7.45
N GLU A 124 3.97 -4.72 7.55
CA GLU A 124 3.34 -4.07 8.72
C GLU A 124 3.68 -4.81 10.01
N ALA A 125 3.59 -6.15 10.00
CA ALA A 125 3.95 -6.95 11.16
C ALA A 125 5.41 -6.74 11.57
N LYS A 126 6.36 -6.63 10.61
CA LYS A 126 7.76 -6.33 10.95
C LYS A 126 7.88 -4.98 11.67
N GLN A 127 7.20 -3.94 11.18
CA GLN A 127 7.22 -2.63 11.81
C GLN A 127 6.71 -2.68 13.25
N MET A 128 5.56 -3.32 13.47
CA MET A 128 4.98 -3.50 14.80
C MET A 128 5.90 -4.32 15.73
N LEU A 129 6.56 -5.36 15.21
CA LEU A 129 7.50 -6.18 15.97
C LEU A 129 8.78 -5.42 16.33
N GLU A 130 9.20 -4.47 15.50
CA GLU A 130 10.39 -3.63 15.72
C GLU A 130 10.14 -2.50 16.72
N SER A 131 8.94 -1.91 16.70
CA SER A 131 8.60 -0.74 17.52
C SER A 131 7.80 -1.04 18.79
N GLY A 132 7.20 -2.22 18.91
CA GLY A 132 6.23 -2.54 19.96
C GLY A 132 6.47 -3.85 20.70
N ASP A 133 5.82 -3.97 21.85
CA ASP A 133 5.90 -5.12 22.74
C ASP A 133 4.62 -5.98 22.76
N ALA A 134 3.64 -5.67 21.90
CA ALA A 134 2.40 -6.43 21.77
C ALA A 134 2.68 -7.94 21.60
N PRO A 135 1.91 -8.85 22.22
CA PRO A 135 2.03 -10.28 21.99
C PRO A 135 1.98 -10.64 20.49
N ILE A 136 2.70 -11.67 20.08
CA ILE A 136 2.77 -12.08 18.66
C ILE A 136 1.38 -12.42 18.10
N ASP A 137 0.49 -12.97 18.92
CA ASP A 137 -0.89 -13.27 18.54
C ASP A 137 -1.70 -12.00 18.27
N GLU A 138 -1.53 -10.98 19.10
CA GLU A 138 -2.18 -9.67 18.92
C GLU A 138 -1.65 -8.97 17.67
N VAL A 139 -0.35 -9.03 17.40
CA VAL A 139 0.22 -8.52 16.14
C VAL A 139 -0.39 -9.25 14.94
N ALA A 140 -0.52 -10.57 15.01
CA ALA A 140 -1.13 -11.35 13.92
C ALA A 140 -2.57 -10.94 13.64
N GLU A 141 -3.37 -10.72 14.70
CA GLU A 141 -4.75 -10.27 14.60
C GLU A 141 -4.84 -8.85 14.01
N GLN A 142 -4.04 -7.91 14.52
CA GLN A 142 -4.02 -6.52 14.04
C GLN A 142 -3.62 -6.41 12.56
N VAL A 143 -2.69 -7.24 12.09
CA VAL A 143 -2.35 -7.29 10.65
C VAL A 143 -3.31 -8.17 9.82
N GLY A 144 -4.39 -8.67 10.42
CA GLY A 144 -5.51 -9.31 9.71
C GLY A 144 -5.39 -10.82 9.49
N TYR A 145 -4.64 -11.54 10.32
CA TYR A 145 -4.62 -13.01 10.35
C TYR A 145 -5.50 -13.54 11.47
N ALA A 146 -6.59 -14.22 11.11
CA ALA A 146 -7.47 -14.89 12.06
C ALA A 146 -6.83 -16.14 12.71
N ASP A 147 -5.86 -16.76 12.04
CA ASP A 147 -5.08 -17.89 12.58
C ASP A 147 -3.62 -17.44 12.84
N PRO A 148 -3.24 -17.24 14.12
CA PRO A 148 -1.88 -16.88 14.48
C PRO A 148 -0.83 -17.97 14.16
N SER A 149 -1.24 -19.24 14.02
CA SER A 149 -0.33 -20.33 13.62
C SER A 149 0.06 -20.20 12.16
N PHE A 150 -0.92 -19.95 11.29
CA PHE A 150 -0.69 -19.61 9.88
C PHE A 150 0.24 -18.40 9.74
N PHE A 151 -0.01 -17.32 10.49
CA PHE A 151 0.86 -16.13 10.50
C PHE A 151 2.31 -16.50 10.81
N ARG A 152 2.57 -17.24 11.90
CA ARG A 152 3.94 -17.63 12.29
C ARG A 152 4.63 -18.47 11.21
N ALA A 153 3.91 -19.42 10.61
CA ALA A 153 4.44 -20.26 9.55
C ALA A 153 4.78 -19.44 8.30
N LEU A 154 3.86 -18.56 7.89
CA LEU A 154 4.04 -17.68 6.74
C LEU A 154 5.18 -16.68 6.96
N PHE A 155 5.23 -16.04 8.13
CA PHE A 155 6.29 -15.10 8.51
C PHE A 155 7.66 -15.80 8.47
N ARG A 156 7.79 -16.98 9.07
CA ARG A 156 9.04 -17.77 9.00
C ARG A 156 9.41 -18.13 7.58
N ARG A 157 8.44 -18.52 6.74
CA ARG A 157 8.70 -18.89 5.34
C ARG A 157 9.18 -17.71 4.49
N ARG A 158 8.61 -16.52 4.70
CA ARG A 158 8.90 -15.31 3.89
C ARG A 158 10.08 -14.50 4.42
N VAL A 159 10.23 -14.41 5.73
CA VAL A 159 11.25 -13.59 6.41
C VAL A 159 12.47 -14.41 6.85
N GLY A 160 12.34 -15.74 6.93
CA GLY A 160 13.41 -16.65 7.36
C GLY A 160 13.59 -16.77 8.88
N LEU A 161 12.91 -15.92 9.67
CA LEU A 161 12.95 -15.93 11.13
C LEU A 161 11.54 -16.09 11.71
N THR A 162 11.42 -16.61 12.93
CA THR A 162 10.14 -16.55 13.66
C THR A 162 9.87 -15.10 14.10
N PRO A 163 8.59 -14.68 14.24
CA PRO A 163 8.26 -13.33 14.71
C PRO A 163 8.97 -12.95 16.01
N SER A 164 9.02 -13.86 16.99
CA SER A 164 9.72 -13.62 18.27
C SER A 164 11.23 -13.47 18.10
N HIS A 165 11.85 -14.24 17.18
CA HIS A 165 13.27 -14.10 16.89
C HIS A 165 13.57 -12.80 16.14
N TYR A 166 12.71 -12.44 15.19
CA TYR A 166 12.77 -11.18 14.45
C TYR A 166 12.73 -9.98 15.39
N ARG A 167 11.73 -9.91 16.28
CA ARG A 167 11.63 -8.88 17.35
C ARG A 167 12.94 -8.78 18.14
N ARG A 168 13.41 -9.90 18.70
CA ARG A 168 14.63 -9.91 19.53
C ARG A 168 15.85 -9.35 18.78
N ARG A 169 15.95 -9.63 17.47
CA ARG A 169 17.08 -9.20 16.63
C ARG A 169 17.00 -7.72 16.23
N PHE A 170 15.82 -7.21 15.90
CA PHE A 170 15.66 -5.89 15.28
C PHE A 170 15.13 -4.79 16.20
N ARG A 171 14.63 -5.12 17.41
CA ARG A 171 14.18 -4.15 18.44
C ARG A 171 15.21 -3.05 18.74
N GLY A 172 16.50 -3.38 18.73
CA GLY A 172 17.59 -2.44 19.03
C GLY A 172 18.04 -1.57 17.86
N MET A 173 17.59 -1.84 16.63
CA MET A 173 18.12 -1.18 15.43
C MET A 173 17.41 0.16 15.15
N ARG A 174 16.13 0.30 15.53
CA ARG A 174 15.36 1.56 15.37
C ARG A 174 15.57 2.57 16.51
N LEU A 175 15.90 2.11 17.71
CA LEU A 175 16.27 2.96 18.86
C LEU A 175 17.63 3.68 18.69
N ARG A 176 18.40 3.33 17.66
CA ARG A 176 19.71 3.94 17.35
C ARG A 176 19.65 4.94 16.18
N LEU A 177 18.50 5.07 15.52
CA LEU A 177 18.29 5.92 14.33
C LEU A 177 17.26 7.03 14.58
N GLN A 178 16.81 7.20 15.81
CA GLN A 178 16.04 8.35 16.30
C GLN A 178 16.93 9.18 17.23
#